data_AF-A0AAU6HHW1-F1
#
_entry.id   AF-A0AAU6HHW1-F1
#
_cell.length_a   1.000
_cell.length_b   1.000
_cell.length_c   1.000
_cell.angle_alpha   90.00
_cell.angle_beta   90.00
_cell.angle_gamma   90.00
#
_symmetry.space_group_name_H-M   'P 1'
#
loop_
_entity.id
_entity.type
_entity.pdbx_description
1 polymer ?
#
loop_
_entity_poly.entity_id
_entity_poly.type
_entity_poly.pdbx_seq_one_letter_code
_entity_poly.pdbx_strand_id
1 'polypeptide(L)'
;MVEKVPDFEVRTADDVTPEIIEIVQGIVEGWYDEGRIDWEDVWDRVEKIPLDDGRGIDMGEDLDSPAIRKIKKEIRAWRNTG
;
A
#
# COMPACT_ATOMS: atom_id res chain seq x y z
N MET A 1 -14.66 23.70 -13.53
CA MET A 1 -14.19 22.31 -13.72
C MET A 1 -13.08 22.12 -12.70
N VAL A 2 -13.24 21.23 -11.73
CA VAL A 2 -12.15 20.91 -10.80
C VAL A 2 -11.29 19.89 -11.55
N GLU A 3 -10.03 20.21 -11.83
CA GLU A 3 -9.08 19.22 -12.35
C GLU A 3 -8.95 18.13 -11.29
N LYS A 4 -9.32 16.89 -11.63
CA LYS A 4 -9.07 15.75 -10.76
C LYS A 4 -7.54 15.58 -10.71
N VAL A 5 -6.95 15.71 -9.52
CA VAL A 5 -5.53 15.41 -9.34
C VAL A 5 -5.34 13.93 -9.71
N PRO A 6 -4.37 13.59 -10.58
CA PRO A 6 -4.12 12.21 -10.94
C PRO A 6 -3.68 11.42 -9.71
N ASP A 7 -4.07 10.16 -9.67
CA ASP A 7 -3.66 9.22 -8.62
C ASP A 7 -2.14 8.99 -8.70
N PHE A 8 -1.53 8.68 -7.57
CA PHE A 8 -0.11 8.39 -7.46
C PHE A 8 0.14 6.92 -7.80
N GLU A 9 0.78 6.68 -8.95
CA GLU A 9 1.10 5.33 -9.42
C GLU A 9 2.30 4.75 -8.65
N VAL A 10 2.12 3.59 -8.02
CA VAL A 10 3.12 2.91 -7.20
C VAL A 10 3.62 1.66 -7.94
N ARG A 11 4.63 1.82 -8.81
CA ARG A 11 5.11 0.72 -9.69
C ARG A 11 6.51 0.24 -9.35
N THR A 12 7.39 1.15 -8.99
CA THR A 12 8.80 0.88 -8.70
C THR A 12 9.06 0.86 -7.20
N ALA A 13 10.19 0.27 -6.80
CA ALA A 13 10.59 0.27 -5.41
C ALA A 13 10.80 1.70 -4.85
N ASP A 14 11.15 2.68 -5.70
CA ASP A 14 11.40 4.05 -5.28
C ASP A 14 10.10 4.84 -5.03
N ASP A 15 8.99 4.41 -5.64
CA ASP A 15 7.66 5.00 -5.41
C ASP A 15 7.10 4.63 -4.01
N VAL A 16 7.68 3.61 -3.35
CA VAL A 16 7.25 3.18 -2.02
C VAL A 16 7.78 4.15 -0.96
N THR A 17 6.90 5.06 -0.55
CA THR A 17 7.14 6.05 0.51
C THR A 17 6.85 5.48 1.91
N PRO A 18 7.36 6.12 2.98
CA PRO A 18 7.00 5.74 4.35
C PRO A 18 5.49 5.79 4.61
N GLU A 19 4.81 6.81 4.07
CA GLU A 19 3.36 6.98 4.18
C GLU A 19 2.59 5.78 3.62
N ILE A 20 2.97 5.27 2.44
CA ILE A 20 2.35 4.06 1.87
C ILE A 20 2.56 2.86 2.79
N ILE A 21 3.74 2.73 3.41
CA ILE A 21 4.00 1.65 4.36
C ILE A 21 3.12 1.80 5.61
N GLU A 22 2.98 3.00 6.15
CA GLU A 22 2.12 3.28 7.32
C GLU A 22 0.65 2.96 7.03
N ILE A 23 0.14 3.34 5.85
CA ILE A 23 -1.21 2.99 5.40
C ILE A 23 -1.40 1.46 5.37
N VAL A 24 -0.45 0.74 4.76
CA VAL A 24 -0.52 -0.71 4.65
C VAL A 24 -0.40 -1.38 6.03
N GLN A 25 0.45 -0.87 6.91
CA GLN A 25 0.56 -1.34 8.30
C GLN A 25 -0.78 -1.19 9.03
N GLY A 26 -1.42 -0.01 8.94
CA GLY A 26 -2.72 0.22 9.57
C GLY A 26 -3.82 -0.71 9.05
N ILE A 27 -3.83 -1.02 7.74
CA ILE A 27 -4.74 -2.03 7.18
C ILE A 27 -4.44 -3.41 7.76
N VAL A 28 -3.16 -3.80 7.78
CA VAL A 28 -2.75 -5.13 8.25
C VAL A 28 -3.02 -5.31 9.74
N GLU A 29 -2.70 -4.33 10.58
CA GLU A 29 -3.01 -4.34 12.01
C GLU A 29 -4.53 -4.35 12.26
N GLY A 30 -5.30 -3.57 11.50
CA GLY A 30 -6.75 -3.48 11.70
C GLY A 30 -7.54 -4.72 11.24
N TRP A 31 -7.05 -5.46 10.24
CA TRP A 31 -7.81 -6.50 9.55
C TRP A 31 -7.15 -7.88 9.52
N TYR A 32 -5.84 -7.96 9.74
CA TYR A 32 -5.02 -9.17 9.61
C TYR A 32 -4.00 -9.34 10.74
N ASP A 33 -4.30 -8.77 11.91
CA ASP A 33 -3.45 -8.81 13.11
C ASP A 33 -3.00 -10.26 13.40
N GLU A 34 -3.96 -11.17 13.40
CA GLU A 34 -3.73 -12.61 13.55
C GLU A 34 -4.02 -13.35 12.23
N GLY A 35 -3.01 -14.05 11.71
CA GLY A 35 -3.17 -14.97 10.58
C GLY A 35 -2.59 -14.49 9.25
N ARG A 36 -3.09 -15.12 8.17
CA ARG A 36 -2.59 -14.91 6.80
C ARG A 36 -3.16 -13.60 6.23
N ILE A 37 -2.28 -12.82 5.63
CA ILE A 37 -2.65 -11.60 4.91
C ILE A 37 -3.19 -11.99 3.53
N ASP A 38 -4.40 -11.53 3.22
CA ASP A 38 -4.91 -11.51 1.87
C ASP A 38 -4.42 -10.24 1.17
N TRP A 39 -3.43 -10.39 0.29
CA TRP A 39 -2.77 -9.23 -0.32
C TRP A 39 -3.65 -8.52 -1.35
N GLU A 40 -4.52 -9.24 -2.05
CA GLU A 40 -5.44 -8.61 -3.02
C GLU A 40 -6.38 -7.66 -2.29
N ASP A 41 -6.97 -8.12 -1.17
CA ASP A 41 -7.89 -7.34 -0.35
C ASP A 41 -7.20 -6.16 0.38
N VAL A 42 -5.89 -6.26 0.64
CA VAL A 42 -5.07 -5.15 1.13
C VAL A 42 -4.91 -4.07 0.05
N TRP A 43 -4.56 -4.43 -1.20
CA TRP A 43 -4.38 -3.45 -2.28
C TRP A 43 -5.69 -2.72 -2.60
N ASP A 44 -6.79 -3.46 -2.66
CA ASP A 44 -8.14 -2.90 -2.81
C ASP A 44 -8.50 -1.88 -1.70
N ARG A 45 -7.91 -1.99 -0.52
CA ARG A 45 -8.08 -1.01 0.58
C ARG A 45 -7.12 0.17 0.44
N VAL A 46 -5.86 -0.09 0.10
CA VAL A 46 -4.86 0.96 -0.11
C VAL A 46 -5.34 1.98 -1.15
N GLU A 47 -5.89 1.52 -2.27
CA GLU A 47 -6.39 2.40 -3.34
C GLU A 47 -7.60 3.25 -2.95
N LYS A 48 -8.25 2.95 -1.81
CA LYS A 48 -9.37 3.73 -1.25
C LYS A 48 -8.91 4.79 -0.26
N ILE A 49 -7.65 4.79 0.14
CA ILE A 49 -7.10 5.73 1.12
C ILE A 49 -6.30 6.81 0.36
N PRO A 50 -6.67 8.09 0.48
CA PRO A 50 -5.88 9.16 -0.11
C PRO A 50 -4.60 9.38 0.68
N LEU A 51 -3.55 9.81 -0.02
CA LEU A 51 -2.35 10.37 0.58
C LEU A 51 -2.66 11.74 1.23
N ASP A 52 -1.75 12.21 2.08
CA ASP A 52 -1.81 13.49 2.80
C ASP A 52 -1.91 14.69 1.84
N ASP A 53 -1.38 14.57 0.62
CA ASP A 53 -1.48 15.58 -0.42
C ASP A 53 -2.79 15.53 -1.23
N GLY A 54 -3.69 14.62 -0.86
CA GLY A 54 -5.03 14.45 -1.44
C GLY A 54 -5.08 13.58 -2.69
N ARG A 55 -3.96 13.02 -3.16
CA ARG A 55 -3.96 12.06 -4.29
C ARG A 55 -4.46 10.69 -3.85
N GLY A 56 -5.16 9.99 -4.73
CA GLY A 56 -5.40 8.55 -4.57
C GLY A 56 -4.11 7.76 -4.79
N ILE A 57 -4.11 6.50 -4.40
CA ILE A 57 -3.02 5.56 -4.66
C ILE A 57 -3.48 4.61 -5.77
N ASP A 58 -2.64 4.38 -6.78
CA ASP A 58 -2.85 3.37 -7.81
C ASP A 58 -1.73 2.33 -7.70
N MET A 59 -2.09 1.12 -7.27
CA MET A 59 -1.13 0.01 -7.09
C MET A 59 -0.82 -0.71 -8.41
N GLY A 60 -1.56 -0.40 -9.47
CA GLY A 60 -1.51 -1.06 -10.76
C GLY A 60 -2.02 -2.50 -10.74
N GLU A 61 -2.06 -3.11 -11.91
CA GLU A 61 -2.57 -4.49 -12.09
C GLU A 61 -1.51 -5.57 -11.81
N ASP A 62 -0.22 -5.20 -11.78
CA ASP A 62 0.89 -6.15 -11.58
C ASP A 62 1.20 -6.36 -10.11
N LEU A 63 0.58 -7.38 -9.50
CA LEU A 63 0.78 -7.78 -8.10
C LEU A 63 2.18 -8.33 -7.75
N ASP A 64 3.03 -8.44 -8.77
CA ASP A 64 4.44 -8.82 -8.66
C ASP A 64 5.40 -7.68 -9.02
N SER A 65 4.90 -6.44 -9.08
CA SER A 65 5.72 -5.26 -9.33
C SER A 65 6.83 -5.08 -8.27
N PRO A 66 7.95 -4.41 -8.60
CA PRO A 66 9.00 -4.08 -7.64
C PRO A 66 8.48 -3.34 -6.40
N ALA A 67 7.49 -2.45 -6.58
CA ALA A 67 6.85 -1.75 -5.47
C ALA A 67 6.14 -2.72 -4.52
N ILE A 68 5.27 -3.59 -5.06
CA ILE A 68 4.50 -4.54 -4.24
C ILE A 68 5.43 -5.52 -3.53
N ARG A 69 6.50 -5.98 -4.18
CA ARG A 69 7.52 -6.82 -3.53
C ARG A 69 8.20 -6.12 -2.37
N LYS A 70 8.55 -4.83 -2.54
CA LYS A 70 9.14 -4.03 -1.47
C LYS A 70 8.17 -3.86 -0.30
N ILE A 71 6.92 -3.45 -0.55
CA ILE A 71 5.90 -3.30 0.50
C ILE A 71 5.69 -4.61 1.26
N LYS A 72 5.46 -5.72 0.55
CA LYS A 72 5.32 -7.06 1.18
C LYS A 72 6.52 -7.41 2.06
N LYS A 73 7.74 -7.05 1.65
CA LYS A 73 8.97 -7.30 2.43
C LYS A 73 9.00 -6.45 3.70
N GLU A 74 8.72 -5.16 3.61
CA GLU A 74 8.71 -4.25 4.76
C GLU A 74 7.66 -4.67 5.80
N ILE A 75 6.44 -4.99 5.37
CA ILE A 75 5.36 -5.43 6.27
C ILE A 75 5.70 -6.76 6.95
N ARG A 76 6.32 -7.71 6.23
CA ARG A 76 6.79 -8.96 6.85
C ARG A 76 7.90 -8.72 7.86
N ALA A 77 8.83 -7.82 7.57
CA ALA A 77 9.89 -7.46 8.50
C ALA A 77 9.30 -6.85 9.78
N TRP A 78 8.37 -5.90 9.63
CA TRP A 78 7.64 -5.27 10.72
C TRP A 78 6.87 -6.28 11.59
N ARG A 79 6.12 -7.22 11.00
CA ARG A 79 5.39 -8.26 11.76
C ARG A 79 6.30 -9.22 12.53
N ASN A 80 7.53 -9.45 12.07
CA ASN A 80 8.48 -10.32 12.75
C ASN A 80 9.27 -9.61 13.88
N THR A 81 9.17 -8.28 13.96
CA THR A 81 9.83 -7.48 15.01
C THR A 81 8.95 -7.18 16.22
N GLY A 82 7.64 -7.48 16.14
CA GLY A 82 6.72 -7.50 17.28
C GLY A 82 6.65 -8.87 17.94
#